data_AF-A0A963HY22-F1
#
_entry.id   AF-A0A963HY22-F1
#
_cell.length_a   1.000
_cell.length_b   1.000
_cell.length_c   1.000
_cell.angle_alpha   90.00
_cell.angle_beta   90.00
_cell.angle_gamma   90.00
#
_symmetry.space_group_name_H-M   'P 1'
#
loop_
_entity.id
_entity.type
_entity.pdbx_description
1 polymer ?
#
loop_
_entity_poly.entity_id
_entity_poly.type
_entity_poly.pdbx_seq_one_letter_code
_entity_poly.pdbx_strand_id
1 'polypeptide(L)'
;SLVQFGWGSLQRRIQAAEVDGTSAISESIAQDKDLTKKLLHSAGVPVPRGRPVDSKDDGWAAAQDVGLPVVVKPQDGNQGKGVTVGISERCHFDIAYDAAAKYGGVMVEKYLPGHDFRLLVVGDKLIAAARRDPPLVIGDGKHTVRELVTEVNLDPRRGEGHGTSLTKIRIDTIAEARLAAQDLTP
;
A
#
# COMPACT_ATOMS: atom_id res chain seq x y z
N SER A 1 10.54 -0.79 -18.59
CA SER A 1 11.04 -1.03 -19.96
C SER A 1 9.89 -0.88 -20.93
N LEU A 2 10.11 -0.24 -22.09
CA LEU A 2 9.15 -0.21 -23.18
C LEU A 2 9.43 -1.42 -24.07
N VAL A 3 8.40 -2.22 -24.34
CA VAL A 3 8.47 -3.43 -25.17
C VAL A 3 7.54 -3.24 -26.37
N GLN A 4 8.01 -3.64 -27.55
CA GLN A 4 7.19 -3.71 -28.75
C GLN A 4 7.04 -5.15 -29.20
N PHE A 5 5.81 -5.57 -29.47
CA PHE A 5 5.50 -6.80 -30.16
C PHE A 5 5.02 -6.48 -31.58
N GLY A 6 5.53 -7.20 -32.58
CA GLY A 6 5.14 -7.01 -33.99
C GLY A 6 5.69 -5.73 -34.63
N TRP A 7 5.24 -5.47 -35.87
CA TRP A 7 5.74 -4.41 -36.74
C TRP A 7 4.61 -3.76 -37.54
N GLY A 8 4.85 -2.54 -38.03
CA GLY A 8 3.90 -1.82 -38.88
C GLY A 8 2.57 -1.50 -38.19
N SER A 9 1.47 -1.71 -38.89
CA SER A 9 0.11 -1.47 -38.39
C SER A 9 -0.36 -2.49 -37.34
N LEU A 10 0.36 -3.61 -37.18
CA LEU A 10 0.05 -4.65 -36.20
C LEU A 10 0.94 -4.60 -34.96
N GLN A 11 1.79 -3.56 -34.84
CA GLN A 11 2.64 -3.41 -33.66
C GLN A 11 1.79 -3.15 -32.41
N ARG A 12 2.21 -3.72 -31.28
CA ARG A 12 1.68 -3.45 -29.95
C ARG A 12 2.77 -2.97 -29.02
N ARG A 13 2.45 -1.98 -28.18
CA ARG A 13 3.40 -1.41 -27.21
C ARG A 13 2.97 -1.66 -25.78
N ILE A 14 3.95 -2.02 -24.95
CA ILE A 14 3.74 -2.35 -23.55
C ILE A 14 4.79 -1.64 -22.72
N GLN A 15 4.36 -0.92 -21.69
CA GLN A 15 5.23 -0.27 -20.72
C GLN A 15 4.81 -0.65 -19.31
N ALA A 16 5.65 -1.42 -18.62
CA ALA A 16 5.29 -2.02 -17.34
C ALA A 16 3.99 -2.84 -17.42
N ALA A 17 2.90 -2.39 -16.79
CA ALA A 17 1.59 -3.03 -16.84
C ALA A 17 0.64 -2.40 -17.88
N GLU A 18 1.05 -1.29 -18.49
CA GLU A 18 0.24 -0.57 -19.48
C GLU A 18 0.46 -1.17 -20.87
N VAL A 19 -0.64 -1.39 -21.57
CA VAL A 19 -0.65 -1.68 -23.02
C VAL A 19 -1.15 -0.46 -23.77
N ASP A 20 -0.84 -0.35 -25.05
CA ASP A 20 -1.39 0.67 -25.98
C ASP A 20 -2.92 0.80 -26.01
N GLY A 21 -3.67 -0.19 -25.53
CA GLY A 21 -5.13 -0.12 -25.33
C GLY A 21 -5.56 0.49 -23.99
N THR A 22 -4.63 0.80 -23.09
CA THR A 22 -4.91 1.43 -21.79
C THR A 22 -5.22 2.90 -22.02
N SER A 23 -6.43 3.32 -21.67
CA SER A 23 -6.81 4.73 -21.81
C SER A 23 -5.99 5.61 -20.88
N ALA A 24 -5.43 6.71 -21.41
CA ALA A 24 -4.76 7.73 -20.61
C ALA A 24 -5.68 8.31 -19.52
N ILE A 25 -6.98 8.40 -19.78
CA ILE A 25 -7.97 8.86 -18.79
C ILE A 25 -8.07 7.85 -17.64
N SER A 26 -8.10 6.55 -17.95
CA SER A 26 -8.17 5.50 -16.94
C SER A 26 -6.90 5.45 -16.10
N GLU A 27 -5.74 5.68 -16.72
CA GLU A 27 -4.44 5.79 -16.03
C GLU A 27 -4.45 6.98 -15.05
N SER A 28 -4.84 8.17 -15.51
CA SER A 28 -4.90 9.36 -14.66
C SER A 28 -5.91 9.21 -13.51
N ILE A 29 -7.06 8.58 -13.77
CA ILE A 29 -8.02 8.25 -12.70
C ILE A 29 -7.38 7.33 -11.67
N ALA A 30 -6.70 6.26 -12.09
CA ALA A 30 -6.10 5.28 -11.19
C ALA A 30 -4.96 5.86 -10.32
N GLN A 31 -4.29 6.91 -10.80
CA GLN A 31 -3.30 7.65 -10.00
C GLN A 31 -3.95 8.54 -8.93
N ASP A 32 -5.12 9.11 -9.19
CA ASP A 32 -5.89 9.93 -8.24
C ASP A 32 -6.79 9.05 -7.35
N LYS A 33 -6.37 8.91 -6.09
CA LYS A 33 -7.10 8.09 -5.10
C LYS A 33 -8.49 8.66 -4.77
N ASP A 34 -8.68 9.98 -4.78
CA ASP A 34 -9.96 10.60 -4.46
C ASP A 34 -10.95 10.41 -5.61
N LEU A 35 -10.51 10.64 -6.84
CA LEU A 35 -11.32 10.44 -8.03
C LEU A 35 -11.69 8.97 -8.23
N THR A 36 -10.73 8.05 -8.12
CA THR A 36 -10.97 6.60 -8.18
C THR A 36 -12.06 6.20 -7.19
N LYS A 37 -11.96 6.68 -5.95
CA LYS A 37 -12.91 6.37 -4.89
C LYS A 37 -14.32 6.90 -5.18
N LYS A 38 -14.45 8.14 -5.65
CA LYS A 38 -15.73 8.72 -6.05
C LYS A 38 -16.43 7.89 -7.13
N LEU A 39 -15.67 7.43 -8.13
CA LEU A 39 -16.18 6.59 -9.21
C LEU A 39 -16.57 5.19 -8.75
N LEU A 40 -15.76 4.56 -7.90
CA LEU A 40 -16.10 3.26 -7.30
C LEU A 40 -17.36 3.37 -6.44
N HIS A 41 -17.47 4.41 -5.63
CA HIS A 41 -18.63 4.64 -4.78
C HIS A 41 -19.91 4.87 -5.60
N SER A 42 -19.85 5.70 -6.65
CA SER A 42 -21.01 5.94 -7.53
C SER A 42 -21.45 4.68 -8.29
N ALA A 43 -20.53 3.75 -8.54
CA ALA A 43 -20.81 2.43 -9.09
C ALA A 43 -21.32 1.40 -8.04
N GLY A 44 -21.48 1.80 -6.78
CA GLY A 44 -21.95 0.93 -5.69
C GLY A 44 -20.88 0.04 -5.06
N VAL A 45 -19.61 0.24 -5.40
CA VAL A 45 -18.49 -0.49 -4.76
C VAL A 45 -18.22 0.12 -3.39
N PRO A 46 -18.15 -0.70 -2.32
CA PRO A 46 -17.84 -0.20 -0.98
C PRO A 46 -16.42 0.34 -0.94
N VAL A 47 -16.27 1.59 -0.51
CA VAL A 47 -14.97 2.26 -0.32
C VAL A 47 -14.87 2.83 1.10
N PRO A 48 -13.66 2.91 1.69
CA PRO A 48 -13.49 3.48 3.03
C PRO A 48 -13.95 4.94 3.06
N ARG A 49 -14.74 5.37 4.05
CA ARG A 49 -15.10 6.80 4.20
C ARG A 49 -13.86 7.64 4.52
N GLY A 50 -13.82 8.88 4.06
CA GLY A 50 -12.66 9.75 4.23
C GLY A 50 -12.54 10.81 3.13
N ARG A 51 -11.68 11.80 3.34
CA ARG A 51 -11.48 12.93 2.43
C ARG A 51 -10.05 13.50 2.48
N PRO A 52 -9.65 14.28 1.45
CA PRO A 52 -8.47 15.14 1.53
C PRO A 52 -8.59 16.17 2.65
N VAL A 53 -7.44 16.56 3.21
CA VAL A 53 -7.32 17.48 4.35
C VAL A 53 -6.15 18.44 4.12
N ASP A 54 -6.32 19.69 4.56
CA ASP A 54 -5.35 20.76 4.28
C ASP A 54 -4.46 21.12 5.48
N SER A 55 -4.83 20.66 6.68
CA SER A 55 -4.06 20.90 7.90
C SER A 55 -4.20 19.74 8.90
N LYS A 56 -3.35 19.74 9.93
CA LYS A 56 -3.45 18.77 11.04
C LYS A 56 -4.79 18.87 11.77
N ASP A 57 -5.27 20.08 12.03
CA ASP A 57 -6.55 20.31 12.72
C ASP A 57 -7.73 19.83 11.87
N ASP A 58 -7.74 20.20 10.59
CA ASP A 58 -8.74 19.71 9.63
C ASP A 58 -8.70 18.18 9.50
N GLY A 59 -7.50 17.62 9.45
CA GLY A 59 -7.27 16.17 9.39
C GLY A 59 -7.81 15.44 10.61
N TRP A 60 -7.65 16.00 11.80
CA TRP A 60 -8.17 15.40 13.02
C TRP A 60 -9.68 15.54 13.15
N ALA A 61 -10.24 16.67 12.71
CA ALA A 61 -11.70 16.81 12.60
C ALA A 61 -12.27 15.75 11.63
N ALA A 62 -11.63 15.52 10.49
CA ALA A 62 -12.00 14.46 9.56
C ALA A 62 -11.88 13.06 10.19
N ALA A 63 -10.82 12.83 11.00
CA ALA A 63 -10.62 11.57 11.68
C ALA A 63 -11.73 11.27 12.71
N GLN A 64 -12.18 12.30 13.44
CA GLN A 64 -13.28 12.19 14.41
C GLN A 64 -14.62 11.94 13.72
N ASP A 65 -14.91 12.64 12.62
CA ASP A 65 -16.15 12.50 11.86
C ASP A 65 -16.30 11.09 11.24
N VAL A 66 -15.22 10.58 10.65
CA VAL A 66 -15.17 9.23 10.08
C VAL A 66 -15.13 8.14 11.17
N GLY A 67 -14.64 8.49 12.36
CA GLY A 67 -14.48 7.64 13.52
C GLY A 67 -13.16 6.89 13.54
N LEU A 68 -12.53 6.84 14.71
CA LEU A 68 -11.25 6.15 14.94
C LEU A 68 -11.41 4.61 14.96
N PRO A 69 -10.35 3.84 14.68
CA PRO A 69 -9.06 4.26 14.13
C PRO A 69 -9.13 4.72 12.67
N VAL A 70 -8.13 5.49 12.23
CA VAL A 70 -8.01 6.02 10.86
C VAL A 70 -6.67 5.68 10.21
N VAL A 71 -6.62 5.90 8.90
CA VAL A 71 -5.43 5.83 8.04
C VAL A 71 -5.12 7.23 7.54
N VAL A 72 -3.86 7.63 7.61
CA VAL A 72 -3.33 8.88 7.03
C VAL A 72 -2.38 8.52 5.91
N LYS A 73 -2.60 9.08 4.72
CA LYS A 73 -1.80 8.77 3.53
C LYS A 73 -1.68 9.97 2.57
N PRO A 74 -0.66 10.00 1.70
CA PRO A 74 -0.62 10.95 0.58
C PRO A 74 -1.68 10.62 -0.47
N GLN A 75 -2.29 11.66 -1.04
CA GLN A 75 -3.21 11.57 -2.19
C GLN A 75 -2.50 10.91 -3.37
N ASP A 76 -1.31 11.42 -3.69
CA ASP A 76 -0.48 10.94 -4.80
C ASP A 76 0.71 10.17 -4.24
N GLY A 77 0.82 8.90 -4.59
CA GLY A 77 1.89 8.07 -4.06
C GLY A 77 1.66 6.58 -4.21
N ASN A 78 2.75 5.82 -4.27
CA ASN A 78 2.77 4.39 -4.48
C ASN A 78 3.56 3.66 -3.39
N GLN A 79 3.47 2.32 -3.37
CA GLN A 79 4.25 1.45 -2.50
C GLN A 79 4.12 1.69 -0.98
N GLY A 80 3.04 2.34 -0.53
CA GLY A 80 2.81 2.60 0.89
C GLY A 80 3.68 3.69 1.51
N LYS A 81 4.43 4.45 0.70
CA LYS A 81 5.26 5.56 1.21
C LYS A 81 4.39 6.65 1.83
N GLY A 82 4.73 7.06 3.06
CA GLY A 82 3.97 8.05 3.81
C GLY A 82 2.62 7.54 4.33
N VAL A 83 2.31 6.24 4.23
CA VAL A 83 1.06 5.67 4.73
C VAL A 83 1.23 5.22 6.17
N THR A 84 0.39 5.72 7.06
CA THR A 84 0.30 5.28 8.46
C THR A 84 -1.11 4.79 8.75
N VAL A 85 -1.24 3.62 9.35
CA VAL A 85 -2.52 2.93 9.59
C VAL A 85 -2.79 2.74 11.08
N GLY A 86 -4.07 2.60 11.45
CA GLY A 86 -4.45 2.24 12.81
C GLY A 86 -4.27 3.37 13.84
N ILE A 87 -4.42 4.63 13.39
CA ILE A 87 -4.21 5.80 14.24
C ILE A 87 -5.46 6.06 15.08
N SER A 88 -5.30 6.03 16.40
CA SER A 88 -6.39 6.28 17.37
C SER A 88 -6.16 7.51 18.25
N GLU A 89 -4.98 8.13 18.18
CA GLU A 89 -4.58 9.20 19.09
C GLU A 89 -4.06 10.41 18.31
N ARG A 90 -4.30 11.61 18.84
CA ARG A 90 -3.92 12.89 18.22
C ARG A 90 -2.41 13.01 18.03
N CYS A 91 -1.62 12.64 19.04
CA CYS A 91 -0.15 12.71 18.96
C CYS A 91 0.40 11.85 17.80
N HIS A 92 -0.11 10.63 17.64
CA HIS A 92 0.25 9.75 16.53
C HIS A 92 -0.24 10.28 15.18
N PHE A 93 -1.43 10.90 15.16
CA PHE A 93 -1.98 11.52 13.96
C PHE A 93 -1.07 12.64 13.44
N ASP A 94 -0.56 13.50 14.32
CA ASP A 94 0.26 14.64 13.90
C ASP A 94 1.58 14.19 13.27
N ILE A 95 2.20 13.14 13.82
CA ILE A 95 3.41 12.50 13.26
C ILE A 95 3.10 11.88 11.90
N ALA A 96 1.97 11.17 11.79
CA ALA A 96 1.54 10.55 10.54
C ALA A 96 1.24 11.59 9.45
N TYR A 97 0.61 12.71 9.82
CA TYR A 97 0.34 13.81 8.91
C TYR A 97 1.64 14.41 8.38
N ASP A 98 2.62 14.68 9.25
CA ASP A 98 3.92 15.22 8.83
C ASP A 98 4.68 14.24 7.93
N ALA A 99 4.55 12.93 8.15
CA ALA A 99 5.13 11.92 7.28
C ALA A 99 4.46 11.87 5.90
N ALA A 100 3.13 11.99 5.84
CA ALA A 100 2.37 11.98 4.60
C ALA A 100 2.57 13.27 3.78
N ALA A 101 2.58 14.43 4.45
CA ALA A 101 2.71 15.75 3.81
C ALA A 101 4.03 15.92 3.04
N LYS A 102 5.07 15.16 3.37
CA LYS A 102 6.35 15.13 2.62
C LYS A 102 6.20 14.62 1.18
N TYR A 103 5.11 13.92 0.87
CA TYR A 103 4.90 13.28 -0.42
C TYR A 103 3.79 13.94 -1.25
N GLY A 104 3.03 14.88 -0.69
CA GLY A 104 1.95 15.59 -1.39
C GLY A 104 0.78 15.93 -0.47
N GLY A 105 -0.39 16.20 -1.06
CA GLY A 105 -1.62 16.44 -0.32
C GLY A 105 -2.00 15.23 0.55
N VAL A 106 -2.60 15.48 1.71
CA VAL A 106 -2.88 14.43 2.72
C VAL A 106 -4.34 14.04 2.67
N MET A 107 -4.62 12.75 2.87
CA MET A 107 -5.95 12.19 2.95
C MET A 107 -6.10 11.38 4.24
N VAL A 108 -7.27 11.51 4.87
CA VAL A 108 -7.67 10.75 6.07
C VAL A 108 -8.81 9.82 5.70
N GLU A 109 -8.69 8.53 6.06
CA GLU A 109 -9.68 7.50 5.78
C GLU A 109 -9.96 6.59 6.98
N LYS A 110 -11.13 5.96 6.98
CA LYS A 110 -11.47 4.93 7.97
C LYS A 110 -10.49 3.76 7.86
N TYR A 111 -9.93 3.34 8.99
CA TYR A 111 -9.23 2.07 9.05
C TYR A 111 -10.23 0.92 9.00
N LEU A 112 -10.03 0.01 8.05
CA LEU A 112 -10.82 -1.21 7.91
C LEU A 112 -9.97 -2.42 8.36
N PRO A 113 -10.36 -3.13 9.43
CA PRO A 113 -9.69 -4.36 9.83
C PRO A 113 -10.01 -5.49 8.85
N GLY A 114 -9.08 -6.41 8.64
CA GLY A 114 -9.29 -7.59 7.81
C GLY A 114 -8.05 -8.01 7.04
N HIS A 115 -8.28 -8.80 5.98
CA HIS A 115 -7.23 -9.28 5.09
C HIS A 115 -7.10 -8.40 3.83
N ASP A 116 -5.87 -8.17 3.39
CA ASP A 116 -5.55 -7.49 2.13
C ASP A 116 -5.50 -8.50 0.98
N PHE A 117 -6.26 -8.24 -0.08
CA PHE A 117 -6.30 -9.06 -1.28
C PHE A 117 -5.96 -8.21 -2.51
N ARG A 118 -5.05 -8.73 -3.34
CA ARG A 118 -4.74 -8.19 -4.66
C ARG A 118 -5.48 -8.99 -5.72
N LEU A 119 -6.32 -8.31 -6.48
CA LEU A 119 -7.13 -8.89 -7.56
C LEU A 119 -6.60 -8.37 -8.91
N LEU A 120 -6.25 -9.28 -9.82
CA LEU A 120 -5.83 -8.95 -11.19
C LEU A 120 -7.00 -9.17 -12.14
N VAL A 121 -7.54 -8.08 -12.68
CA VAL A 121 -8.61 -8.08 -13.68
C VAL A 121 -8.01 -7.71 -15.04
N VAL A 122 -8.32 -8.50 -16.07
CA VAL A 122 -7.94 -8.24 -17.46
C VAL A 122 -9.19 -8.25 -18.31
N GLY A 123 -9.53 -7.09 -18.89
CA GLY A 123 -10.81 -6.90 -19.56
C GLY A 123 -11.96 -7.02 -18.56
N ASP A 124 -12.87 -7.96 -18.81
CA ASP A 124 -14.07 -8.25 -18.01
C ASP A 124 -13.90 -9.45 -17.06
N LYS A 125 -12.68 -9.99 -16.92
CA LYS A 125 -12.42 -11.23 -16.16
C LYS A 125 -11.40 -11.03 -15.05
N LEU A 126 -11.73 -11.57 -13.87
CA LEU A 126 -10.78 -11.76 -12.78
C LEU A 126 -9.87 -12.95 -13.11
N ILE A 127 -8.59 -12.68 -13.34
CA ILE A 127 -7.59 -13.69 -13.74
C ILE A 127 -6.89 -14.31 -12.53
N ALA A 128 -6.59 -13.51 -11.51
CA ALA A 128 -5.90 -13.97 -10.33
C ALA A 128 -6.32 -13.19 -9.07
N ALA A 129 -6.26 -13.86 -7.93
CA ALA A 129 -6.43 -13.27 -6.62
C ALA A 129 -5.30 -13.76 -5.71
N ALA A 130 -4.69 -12.85 -4.95
CA ALA A 130 -3.63 -13.17 -4.01
C ALA A 130 -3.87 -12.44 -2.69
N ARG A 131 -3.84 -13.18 -1.57
CA ARG A 131 -3.79 -12.59 -0.24
C ARG A 131 -2.40 -12.07 0.04
N ARG A 132 -2.29 -10.89 0.64
CA ARG A 132 -1.02 -10.29 1.05
C ARG A 132 -0.90 -10.36 2.56
N ASP A 133 0.03 -11.18 3.02
CA ASP A 133 0.38 -11.26 4.43
C ASP A 133 1.61 -10.36 4.72
N PRO A 134 1.59 -9.59 5.83
CA PRO A 134 2.77 -8.86 6.29
C PRO A 134 3.97 -9.80 6.52
N PRO A 135 5.21 -9.29 6.41
CA PRO A 135 6.39 -10.09 6.74
C PRO A 135 6.34 -10.53 8.21
N LEU A 136 6.51 -11.83 8.45
CA LEU A 136 6.53 -12.43 9.78
C LEU A 136 7.59 -13.52 9.86
N VAL A 137 8.02 -13.80 11.08
CA VAL A 137 8.81 -14.99 11.45
C VAL A 137 8.09 -15.71 12.59
N ILE A 138 8.25 -17.03 12.67
CA ILE A 138 7.64 -17.85 13.72
C ILE A 138 8.76 -18.20 14.71
N GLY A 139 8.58 -17.80 15.97
CA GLY A 139 9.53 -18.13 17.03
C GLY A 139 9.57 -19.64 17.28
N ASP A 140 10.78 -20.21 17.31
CA ASP A 140 11.02 -21.62 17.57
C ASP A 140 11.57 -21.90 18.98
N GLY A 141 11.73 -20.84 19.78
CA GLY A 141 12.29 -20.88 21.13
C GLY A 141 13.80 -21.08 21.20
N LYS A 142 14.50 -21.10 20.06
CA LYS A 142 15.96 -21.34 19.99
C LYS A 142 16.69 -20.17 19.34
N HIS A 143 16.15 -19.61 18.26
CA HIS A 143 16.79 -18.58 17.46
C HIS A 143 16.27 -17.18 17.82
N THR A 144 17.15 -16.19 17.66
CA THR A 144 16.80 -14.77 17.69
C THR A 144 15.95 -14.40 16.48
N VAL A 145 15.23 -13.27 16.55
CA VAL A 145 14.43 -12.79 15.41
C VAL A 145 15.30 -12.55 14.18
N ARG A 146 16.53 -12.06 14.37
CA ARG A 146 17.53 -11.85 13.32
C ARG A 146 17.97 -13.14 12.66
N GLU A 147 18.18 -14.20 13.43
CA GLU A 147 18.50 -15.53 12.91
C GLU A 147 17.33 -16.11 12.12
N LEU A 148 16.10 -16.03 12.66
CA LEU A 148 14.89 -16.48 11.96
C LEU A 148 14.66 -15.71 10.65
N VAL A 149 14.89 -14.39 10.65
CA VAL A 149 14.83 -13.57 9.43
C VAL A 149 15.90 -14.01 8.43
N THR A 150 17.10 -14.34 8.90
CA THR A 150 18.19 -14.83 8.06
C THR A 150 17.80 -16.15 7.40
N GLU A 151 17.23 -17.09 8.17
CA GLU A 151 16.76 -18.38 7.67
C GLU A 151 15.61 -18.22 6.66
N VAL A 152 14.59 -17.40 6.96
CA VAL A 152 13.48 -17.13 6.04
C VAL A 152 13.96 -16.50 4.74
N ASN A 153 15.02 -15.69 4.79
CA ASN A 153 15.64 -15.06 3.63
C ASN A 153 16.52 -15.99 2.80
N LEU A 154 16.78 -17.23 3.23
CA LEU A 154 17.46 -18.26 2.42
C LEU A 154 16.55 -18.83 1.31
N ASP A 155 15.24 -18.59 1.37
CA ASP A 155 14.32 -18.98 0.30
C ASP A 155 14.77 -18.36 -1.04
N PRO A 156 15.08 -19.17 -2.09
CA PRO A 156 15.58 -18.67 -3.37
C PRO A 156 14.58 -17.77 -4.10
N ARG A 157 13.30 -17.78 -3.71
CA ARG A 157 12.27 -16.87 -4.25
C ARG A 157 12.40 -15.46 -3.71
N ARG A 158 13.17 -15.25 -2.62
CA ARG A 158 13.39 -13.95 -1.97
C ARG A 158 14.62 -13.24 -2.52
N GLY A 159 14.41 -12.10 -3.16
CA GLY A 159 15.47 -11.24 -3.68
C GLY A 159 15.48 -9.84 -3.09
N GLU A 160 16.46 -9.05 -3.52
CA GLU A 160 16.51 -7.62 -3.23
C GLU A 160 15.50 -6.85 -4.09
N GLY A 161 14.86 -5.84 -3.49
CA GLY A 161 13.85 -5.03 -4.17
C GLY A 161 12.61 -5.83 -4.58
N HIS A 162 12.06 -5.53 -5.77
CA HIS A 162 10.80 -6.08 -6.27
C HIS A 162 10.98 -6.91 -7.57
N GLY A 163 12.21 -7.36 -7.86
CA GLY A 163 12.53 -8.11 -9.09
C GLY A 163 12.27 -9.61 -9.01
N THR A 164 11.96 -10.13 -7.83
CA THR A 164 11.72 -11.56 -7.55
C THR A 164 10.33 -11.75 -6.97
N SER A 165 9.87 -13.01 -6.88
CA SER A 165 8.52 -13.34 -6.40
C SER A 165 8.26 -12.87 -4.97
N LEU A 166 9.29 -12.91 -4.11
CA LEU A 166 9.23 -12.43 -2.73
C LEU A 166 10.35 -11.42 -2.48
N THR A 167 10.09 -10.42 -1.64
CA THR A 167 11.14 -9.51 -1.17
C THR A 167 11.75 -10.05 0.11
N LYS A 168 13.07 -9.93 0.28
CA LYS A 168 13.73 -10.26 1.55
C LYS A 168 13.19 -9.39 2.68
N ILE A 169 13.01 -10.01 3.84
CA ILE A 169 12.63 -9.32 5.07
C ILE A 169 13.86 -8.55 5.55
N ARG A 170 13.70 -7.24 5.76
CA ARG A 170 14.74 -6.37 6.32
C ARG A 170 14.30 -5.94 7.70
N ILE A 171 15.24 -5.96 8.64
CA ILE A 171 15.04 -5.35 9.96
C ILE A 171 15.43 -3.88 9.81
N ASP A 172 14.44 -3.05 9.54
CA ASP A 172 14.56 -1.59 9.52
C ASP A 172 13.99 -1.00 10.82
N THR A 173 14.03 0.32 10.95
CA THR A 173 13.52 1.02 12.14
C THR A 173 12.03 0.77 12.39
N ILE A 174 11.24 0.50 11.34
CA ILE A 174 9.82 0.18 11.47
C ILE A 174 9.66 -1.24 12.03
N ALA A 175 10.44 -2.20 11.53
CA ALA A 175 10.48 -3.55 12.06
C ALA A 175 10.93 -3.57 13.53
N GLU A 176 11.98 -2.83 13.89
CA GLU A 176 12.45 -2.69 15.26
C GLU A 176 11.37 -2.10 16.18
N ALA A 177 10.69 -1.02 15.75
CA ALA A 177 9.59 -0.45 16.50
C ALA A 177 8.42 -1.44 16.69
N ARG A 178 8.15 -2.29 15.69
CA ARG A 178 7.13 -3.34 15.80
C ARG A 178 7.51 -4.52 16.65
N LEU A 179 8.79 -4.88 16.72
CA LEU A 179 9.31 -5.88 17.65
C LEU A 179 9.26 -5.35 19.09
N ALA A 180 9.66 -4.10 19.31
CA ALA A 180 9.61 -3.46 20.63
C ALA A 180 8.16 -3.40 21.17
N ALA A 181 7.17 -3.12 20.32
CA ALA A 181 5.76 -3.15 20.69
C ALA A 181 5.23 -4.56 21.06
N GLN A 182 6.01 -5.61 20.80
CA GLN A 182 5.73 -7.01 21.16
C GLN A 182 6.68 -7.49 22.27
N ASP A 183 7.42 -6.59 22.93
CA ASP A 183 8.46 -6.90 23.92
C ASP A 183 9.59 -7.81 23.38
N LEU A 184 9.88 -7.70 22.07
CA LEU A 184 10.93 -8.44 21.37
C LEU A 184 12.04 -7.51 20.90
N THR A 185 13.25 -8.07 20.82
CA THR A 185 14.40 -7.46 20.15
C THR A 185 14.82 -8.29 18.94
N PRO A 186 15.45 -7.67 17.93
CA PRO A 186 16.04 -8.39 16.80
C PRO A 186 16.97 -9.52 17.24
#